data_AF-A0A3A0B4I4-F1
#
_entry.id   AF-A0A3A0B4I4-F1
#
_cell.length_a   1.000
_cell.length_b   1.000
_cell.length_c   1.000
_cell.angle_alpha   90.00
_cell.angle_beta   90.00
_cell.angle_gamma   90.00
#
_symmetry.space_group_name_H-M   'P 1'
#
loop_
_entity.id
_entity.type
_entity.pdbx_description
1 polymer ?
#
loop_
_entity_poly.entity_id
_entity_poly.type
_entity_poly.pdbx_seq_one_letter_code
_entity_poly.pdbx_strand_id
1 'polypeptide(L)'
;METIGIWPALVPLILAAVGVERAVEIIWNYLEWLLLGVFKWEPAQLKSAQYVQFKSGTSLVFGVVIGILLTNATNLRLFAYLRPLAPGLLDAVAPAWDVLITGFIIGAGAKPVHDLLGIITQTKNVLENWAIRQREAAGAELADGVLKLAQSEAQATVDIPGIGPARMPAPGYGIDEDEEPGKEPSATERYVELLHRRTMM
;
A
#
# COMPACT_ATOMS: atom_id res chain seq x y z
N MET A 1 -35.28 11.64 -13.24
CA MET A 1 -34.25 12.69 -13.11
C MET A 1 -32.91 12.00 -13.18
N GLU A 2 -32.24 12.04 -14.32
CA GLU A 2 -30.83 11.62 -14.38
C GLU A 2 -30.03 12.65 -13.59
N THR A 3 -29.32 12.20 -12.56
CA THR A 3 -28.39 13.05 -11.83
C THR A 3 -27.20 13.31 -12.75
N ILE A 4 -27.13 14.51 -13.33
CA ILE A 4 -25.92 14.95 -14.04
C ILE A 4 -24.80 14.98 -13.00
N GLY A 5 -23.97 13.94 -13.00
CA GLY A 5 -22.87 13.80 -12.06
C GLY A 5 -21.74 14.77 -12.39
N ILE A 6 -21.07 15.29 -11.37
CA ILE A 6 -19.88 16.14 -11.53
C ILE A 6 -18.61 15.32 -11.87
N TRP A 7 -18.67 14.00 -11.71
CA TRP A 7 -17.58 13.06 -11.93
C TRP A 7 -16.93 13.11 -13.32
N PRO A 8 -17.66 13.25 -14.43
CA PRO A 8 -17.07 13.38 -15.76
C PRO A 8 -16.20 14.62 -15.92
N ALA A 9 -16.41 15.67 -15.11
CA ALA A 9 -15.53 16.82 -15.05
C ALA A 9 -14.33 16.56 -14.12
N LEU A 10 -14.57 16.07 -12.90
CA LEU A 10 -13.52 15.95 -11.89
C LEU A 10 -12.47 14.90 -12.23
N VAL A 11 -12.85 13.74 -12.77
CA VAL A 11 -11.91 12.63 -13.04
C VAL A 11 -10.81 13.06 -14.04
N PRO A 12 -11.13 13.62 -15.22
CA PRO A 12 -10.10 14.12 -16.14
C PRO A 12 -9.23 15.23 -15.54
N LEU A 13 -9.81 16.14 -14.74
CA LEU A 13 -9.06 17.20 -14.08
C LEU A 13 -8.04 16.66 -13.08
N ILE A 14 -8.43 15.69 -12.24
CA ILE A 14 -7.54 15.05 -11.27
C ILE A 14 -6.43 14.29 -12.02
N LEU A 15 -6.78 13.51 -13.04
CA LEU A 15 -5.81 12.78 -13.85
C LEU A 15 -4.81 13.72 -14.52
N ALA A 16 -5.29 14.85 -15.07
CA ALA A 16 -4.43 15.87 -15.63
C ALA A 16 -3.49 16.46 -14.58
N ALA A 17 -3.99 16.75 -13.37
CA ALA A 17 -3.17 17.30 -12.28
C ALA A 17 -2.06 16.32 -11.85
N VAL A 18 -2.38 15.01 -11.73
CA VAL A 18 -1.37 13.96 -11.49
C VAL A 18 -0.36 13.90 -12.63
N GLY A 19 -0.82 13.94 -13.88
CA GLY A 19 0.06 13.90 -15.05
C GLY A 19 1.04 15.07 -15.08
N VAL A 20 0.56 16.29 -14.80
CA VAL A 20 1.40 17.49 -14.72
C VAL A 20 2.42 17.38 -13.59
N GLU A 21 2.00 16.89 -12.43
CA GLU A 21 2.89 16.66 -11.29
C GLU A 21 4.03 15.71 -11.66
N ARG A 22 3.71 14.55 -12.26
CA ARG A 22 4.72 13.58 -12.69
C ARG A 22 5.64 14.14 -13.76
N ALA A 23 5.12 14.91 -14.71
CA ALA A 23 5.94 15.56 -15.73
C ALA A 23 6.95 16.53 -15.11
N VAL A 24 6.53 17.36 -14.17
CA VAL A 24 7.41 18.30 -13.46
C VAL A 24 8.47 17.56 -12.64
N GLU A 25 8.09 16.49 -11.94
CA GLU A 25 9.02 15.65 -11.19
C GLU A 25 10.08 15.02 -12.11
N ILE A 26 9.68 14.46 -13.24
CA ILE A 26 10.59 13.87 -14.23
C ILE A 26 11.58 14.91 -14.76
N ILE A 27 11.10 16.11 -15.09
CA ILE A 27 11.97 17.22 -15.53
C ILE A 27 13.04 17.51 -14.47
N TRP A 28 12.66 17.60 -13.20
CA TRP A 28 13.62 17.81 -12.13
C TRP A 28 14.61 16.67 -11.94
N ASN A 29 14.16 15.43 -12.05
CA ASN A 29 15.04 14.27 -11.95
C ASN A 29 16.12 14.30 -13.04
N TYR A 30 15.75 14.67 -14.28
CA TYR A 30 16.73 14.86 -15.36
C TYR A 30 17.65 16.04 -15.12
N LEU A 31 17.13 17.17 -14.61
CA LEU A 31 17.95 18.33 -14.27
C LEU A 31 18.95 18.01 -13.16
N GLU A 32 18.53 17.32 -12.10
CA GLU A 32 19.39 16.90 -10.99
C GLU A 32 20.45 15.91 -11.44
N TRP A 33 20.07 14.95 -12.28
CA TRP A 33 21.02 14.03 -12.91
C TRP A 33 22.09 14.80 -13.72
N LEU A 34 21.67 15.79 -14.50
CA LEU A 34 22.56 16.63 -15.30
C LEU A 34 23.46 17.53 -14.42
N LEU A 35 22.92 18.09 -13.33
CA LEU A 35 23.69 18.87 -12.36
C LEU A 35 24.78 18.03 -11.68
N LEU A 36 24.46 16.81 -11.24
CA LEU A 36 25.42 15.90 -10.62
C LEU A 36 26.45 15.36 -11.62
N GLY A 37 26.00 14.97 -12.82
CA GLY A 37 26.86 14.35 -13.82
C GLY A 37 27.73 15.36 -14.56
N VAL A 38 27.09 16.30 -15.26
CA VAL A 38 27.76 17.23 -16.17
C VAL A 38 28.39 18.38 -15.40
N PHE A 39 27.65 18.95 -14.45
CA PHE A 39 28.11 20.12 -13.69
C PHE A 39 28.87 19.76 -12.40
N LYS A 40 29.04 18.46 -12.11
CA LYS A 40 29.76 17.92 -10.95
C LYS A 40 29.31 18.55 -9.63
N TRP A 41 28.03 18.88 -9.51
CA TRP A 41 27.48 19.36 -8.24
C TRP A 41 27.61 18.29 -7.17
N GLU A 42 27.82 18.74 -5.94
CA GLU A 42 27.83 17.84 -4.80
C GLU A 42 26.40 17.51 -4.39
N PRO A 43 26.11 16.27 -3.93
CA PRO A 43 24.80 15.90 -3.42
C PRO A 43 24.31 16.80 -2.27
N ALA A 44 25.22 17.41 -1.51
CA ALA A 44 24.90 18.35 -0.45
C ALA A 44 24.25 19.65 -0.99
N GLN A 45 24.65 20.10 -2.19
CA GLN A 45 24.12 21.33 -2.80
C GLN A 45 22.65 21.16 -3.21
N LEU A 46 22.25 19.97 -3.66
CA LEU A 46 20.86 19.62 -3.95
C LEU A 46 19.97 19.52 -2.69
N LYS A 47 20.57 19.48 -1.51
CA LYS A 47 19.85 19.50 -0.23
C LYS A 47 19.87 20.86 0.45
N SER A 48 20.51 21.86 -0.16
CA SER A 48 20.54 23.21 0.38
C SER A 48 19.13 23.80 0.43
N ALA A 49 18.82 24.53 1.50
CA ALA A 49 17.50 25.14 1.68
C ALA A 49 17.13 26.05 0.50
N GLN A 50 18.11 26.78 -0.04
CA GLN A 50 17.94 27.65 -1.20
C GLN A 50 17.53 26.87 -2.45
N TYR A 51 18.20 25.74 -2.74
CA TYR A 51 17.85 24.91 -3.89
C TYR A 51 16.45 24.29 -3.74
N VAL A 52 16.12 23.75 -2.56
CA VAL A 52 14.80 23.13 -2.32
C VAL A 52 13.66 24.14 -2.45
N GLN A 53 13.85 25.37 -1.92
CA GLN A 53 12.88 26.46 -2.08
C GLN A 53 12.75 26.88 -3.55
N PHE A 54 13.87 27.04 -4.26
CA PHE A 54 13.88 27.37 -5.69
C PHE A 54 13.17 26.30 -6.52
N LYS A 55 13.49 25.03 -6.30
CA LYS A 55 12.83 23.87 -6.93
C LYS A 55 11.33 23.92 -6.66
N SER A 56 10.92 24.07 -5.41
CA SER A 56 9.50 24.10 -5.03
C SER A 56 8.71 25.25 -5.67
N GLY A 57 9.29 26.46 -5.71
CA GLY A 57 8.65 27.63 -6.34
C GLY A 57 8.60 27.51 -7.85
N THR A 58 9.70 27.11 -8.47
CA THR A 58 9.82 26.92 -9.92
C THR A 58 8.92 25.77 -10.41
N SER A 59 8.81 24.68 -9.65
CA SER A 59 7.85 23.59 -9.91
C SER A 59 6.41 24.07 -9.98
N LEU A 60 6.01 24.99 -9.09
CA LEU A 60 4.64 25.51 -9.10
C LEU A 60 4.37 26.29 -10.40
N VAL A 61 5.31 27.16 -10.79
CA VAL A 61 5.19 27.94 -12.02
C VAL A 61 5.16 27.03 -13.25
N PHE A 62 6.08 26.06 -13.34
CA PHE A 62 6.07 25.07 -14.42
C PHE A 62 4.78 24.26 -14.45
N GLY A 63 4.29 23.81 -13.29
CA GLY A 63 3.02 23.11 -13.18
C GLY A 63 1.86 23.93 -13.74
N VAL A 64 1.74 25.21 -13.37
CA VAL A 64 0.72 26.12 -13.91
C VAL A 64 0.86 26.30 -15.42
N VAL A 65 2.07 26.54 -15.93
CA VAL A 65 2.30 26.72 -17.37
C VAL A 65 1.92 25.47 -18.16
N ILE A 66 2.39 24.30 -17.71
CA ILE A 66 2.07 23.02 -18.35
C ILE A 66 0.57 22.75 -18.25
N GLY A 67 -0.06 23.04 -17.11
CA GLY A 67 -1.51 22.91 -16.92
C GLY A 67 -2.32 23.74 -17.92
N ILE A 68 -1.96 25.01 -18.12
CA ILE A 68 -2.61 25.90 -19.11
C ILE A 68 -2.42 25.36 -20.54
N LEU A 69 -1.20 24.94 -20.89
CA LEU A 69 -0.92 24.35 -22.20
C LEU A 69 -1.71 23.07 -22.43
N LEU A 70 -1.77 22.19 -21.42
CA LEU A 70 -2.49 20.93 -21.46
C LEU A 70 -4.00 21.17 -21.64
N THR A 71 -4.57 22.08 -20.87
CA THR A 71 -5.98 22.48 -20.99
C THR A 71 -6.29 23.03 -22.38
N ASN A 72 -5.41 23.88 -22.93
CA ASN A 72 -5.59 24.40 -24.27
C ASN A 72 -5.53 23.29 -25.35
N ALA A 73 -4.56 22.38 -25.25
CA ALA A 73 -4.36 21.30 -26.21
C ALA A 73 -5.47 20.23 -26.17
N THR A 74 -5.97 19.91 -24.97
CA THR A 74 -6.98 18.85 -24.76
C THR A 74 -8.41 19.37 -24.75
N ASN A 75 -8.60 20.69 -24.76
CA ASN A 75 -9.89 21.33 -24.51
C ASN A 75 -10.58 20.91 -23.19
N LEU A 76 -9.81 20.46 -22.20
CA LEU A 76 -10.31 20.21 -20.85
C LEU A 76 -10.68 21.53 -20.19
N ARG A 77 -11.95 21.90 -20.26
CA ARG A 77 -12.47 23.19 -19.80
C ARG A 77 -13.49 22.96 -18.71
N LEU A 78 -13.13 23.30 -17.47
CA LEU A 78 -13.93 23.03 -16.28
C LEU A 78 -15.32 23.64 -16.40
N PHE A 79 -15.43 24.92 -16.81
CA PHE A 79 -16.74 25.56 -16.88
C PHE A 79 -17.58 25.03 -18.04
N ALA A 80 -16.96 24.64 -19.15
CA ALA A 80 -17.67 23.93 -20.22
C ALA A 80 -18.34 22.63 -19.73
N TYR A 81 -17.66 21.86 -18.88
CA TYR A 81 -18.24 20.65 -18.28
C TYR A 81 -19.27 20.93 -17.17
N LEU A 82 -19.16 22.06 -16.48
CA LEU A 82 -20.09 22.46 -15.41
C LEU A 82 -21.34 23.21 -15.92
N ARG A 83 -21.33 23.73 -17.15
CA ARG A 83 -22.48 24.42 -17.77
C ARG A 83 -23.82 23.69 -17.63
N PRO A 84 -23.91 22.36 -17.86
CA PRO A 84 -25.16 21.63 -17.70
C PRO A 84 -25.70 21.62 -16.26
N LEU A 85 -24.83 21.79 -15.25
CA LEU A 85 -25.21 21.81 -13.84
C LEU A 85 -25.57 23.22 -13.32
N ALA A 86 -25.06 24.28 -13.94
CA ALA A 86 -25.29 25.67 -13.52
C ALA A 86 -25.54 26.59 -14.74
N PRO A 87 -26.67 26.42 -15.46
CA PRO A 87 -27.02 27.26 -16.59
C PRO A 87 -27.21 28.72 -16.15
N GLY A 88 -26.68 29.69 -16.91
CA GLY A 88 -26.78 31.14 -16.62
C GLY A 88 -25.60 31.73 -15.83
N LEU A 89 -25.04 31.02 -14.84
CA LEU A 89 -23.90 31.53 -14.07
C LEU A 89 -22.60 31.54 -14.89
N LEU A 90 -22.44 30.55 -15.78
CA LEU A 90 -21.19 30.27 -16.50
C LEU A 90 -21.20 30.76 -17.96
N ASP A 91 -22.28 31.40 -18.41
CA ASP A 91 -22.42 31.88 -19.80
C ASP A 91 -21.61 33.17 -20.05
N ALA A 92 -21.28 33.91 -18.99
CA ALA A 92 -20.49 35.13 -19.05
C ALA A 92 -18.96 34.87 -19.10
N VAL A 93 -18.50 33.64 -18.87
CA VAL A 93 -17.06 33.35 -18.82
C VAL A 93 -16.53 33.14 -20.23
N ALA A 94 -15.65 34.04 -20.68
CA ALA A 94 -15.01 33.90 -21.99
C ALA A 94 -14.17 32.60 -22.05
N PRO A 95 -14.11 31.92 -23.21
CA PRO A 95 -13.38 30.66 -23.35
C PRO A 95 -11.91 30.70 -22.92
N ALA A 96 -11.24 31.85 -23.14
CA ALA A 96 -9.86 32.04 -22.73
C ALA A 96 -9.69 32.01 -21.20
N TRP A 97 -10.66 32.58 -20.45
CA TRP A 97 -10.63 32.57 -18.99
C TRP A 97 -10.90 31.18 -18.42
N ASP A 98 -11.79 30.40 -19.04
CA ASP A 98 -12.01 29.00 -18.66
C ASP A 98 -10.73 28.18 -18.83
N VAL A 99 -10.01 28.37 -19.93
CA VAL A 99 -8.71 27.71 -20.19
C VAL A 99 -7.67 28.09 -19.14
N LEU A 100 -7.52 29.39 -18.84
CA LEU A 100 -6.54 29.87 -17.87
C LEU A 100 -6.85 29.36 -16.45
N ILE A 101 -8.11 29.45 -16.02
CA ILE A 101 -8.53 29.03 -14.67
C ILE A 101 -8.41 27.52 -14.53
N THR A 102 -8.89 26.76 -15.51
CA THR A 102 -8.81 25.29 -15.49
C THR A 102 -7.35 24.83 -15.50
N GLY A 103 -6.52 25.41 -16.36
CA GLY A 103 -5.10 25.10 -16.42
C GLY A 103 -4.35 25.46 -15.14
N PHE A 104 -4.69 26.60 -14.52
CA PHE A 104 -4.17 26.98 -13.22
C PHE A 104 -4.58 25.98 -12.13
N ILE A 105 -5.84 25.56 -12.09
CA ILE A 105 -6.33 24.56 -11.12
C ILE A 105 -5.59 23.24 -11.29
N ILE A 106 -5.42 22.76 -12.53
CA ILE A 106 -4.66 21.54 -12.83
C ILE A 106 -3.21 21.68 -12.37
N GLY A 107 -2.55 22.79 -12.73
CA GLY A 107 -1.13 22.99 -12.46
C GLY A 107 -0.79 23.30 -11.00
N ALA A 108 -1.61 24.11 -10.32
CA ALA A 108 -1.43 24.42 -8.90
C ALA A 108 -1.95 23.29 -8.00
N GLY A 109 -2.98 22.56 -8.44
CA GLY A 109 -3.56 21.41 -7.75
C GLY A 109 -2.65 20.17 -7.75
N ALA A 110 -1.61 20.15 -8.58
CA ALA A 110 -0.61 19.09 -8.63
C ALA A 110 0.00 18.75 -7.24
N LYS A 111 0.34 19.77 -6.43
CA LYS A 111 0.95 19.56 -5.10
C LYS A 111 -0.02 18.89 -4.10
N PRO A 112 -1.22 19.43 -3.84
CA PRO A 112 -2.19 18.76 -2.96
C PRO A 112 -2.53 17.34 -3.41
N VAL A 113 -2.64 17.10 -4.71
CA VAL A 113 -2.93 15.77 -5.26
C VAL A 113 -1.78 14.80 -4.99
N HIS A 114 -0.52 15.24 -5.12
CA HIS A 114 0.65 14.45 -4.75
C HIS A 114 0.63 14.06 -3.27
N ASP A 115 0.35 15.01 -2.37
CA ASP A 115 0.31 14.75 -0.93
C ASP A 115 -0.79 13.74 -0.58
N LEU A 116 -1.97 13.84 -1.22
CA LEU A 116 -3.06 12.88 -1.06
C LEU A 116 -2.68 11.48 -1.55
N LEU A 117 -2.01 11.37 -2.70
CA LEU A 117 -1.49 10.08 -3.18
C LEU A 117 -0.44 9.50 -2.23
N GLY A 118 0.42 10.35 -1.67
CA GLY A 118 1.40 9.97 -0.65
C GLY A 118 0.74 9.37 0.59
N ILE A 119 -0.30 10.03 1.12
CA ILE A 119 -1.06 9.56 2.29
C ILE A 119 -1.72 8.20 2.03
N ILE A 120 -2.35 8.02 0.87
CA ILE A 120 -2.98 6.74 0.49
C ILE A 120 -1.92 5.62 0.44
N THR A 121 -0.78 5.92 -0.17
CA THR A 121 0.32 4.96 -0.31
C THR A 121 0.92 4.61 1.05
N GLN A 122 1.16 5.60 1.92
CA GLN A 122 1.63 5.38 3.30
C GLN A 122 0.65 4.53 4.09
N THR A 123 -0.65 4.78 3.96
CA THR A 123 -1.71 4.00 4.63
C THR A 123 -1.69 2.54 4.18
N LYS A 124 -1.51 2.28 2.88
CA LYS A 124 -1.37 0.91 2.33
C LYS A 124 -0.14 0.19 2.91
N ASN A 125 1.01 0.85 2.94
CA ASN A 125 2.24 0.26 3.45
C ASN A 125 2.15 -0.04 4.96
N VAL A 126 1.46 0.81 5.73
CA VAL A 126 1.16 0.52 7.12
C VAL A 126 0.29 -0.73 7.19
N LEU A 127 -0.82 -0.81 6.44
CA LEU A 127 -1.69 -2.00 6.47
C LEU A 127 -0.94 -3.29 6.09
N GLU A 128 -0.07 -3.24 5.09
CA GLU A 128 0.78 -4.37 4.68
C GLU A 128 1.77 -4.78 5.78
N ASN A 129 2.44 -3.81 6.41
CA ASN A 129 3.36 -4.10 7.52
C ASN A 129 2.65 -4.70 8.74
N TRP A 130 1.39 -4.32 9.00
CA TRP A 130 0.60 -4.91 10.08
C TRP A 130 0.18 -6.35 9.73
N ALA A 131 -0.22 -6.61 8.49
CA ALA A 131 -0.53 -7.95 8.03
C ALA A 131 0.68 -8.90 8.09
N ILE A 132 1.88 -8.41 7.79
CA ILE A 132 3.14 -9.17 7.94
C ILE A 132 3.42 -9.46 9.41
N ARG A 133 3.39 -8.43 10.28
CA ARG A 133 3.63 -8.62 11.72
C ARG A 133 2.62 -9.57 12.38
N GLN A 134 1.37 -9.58 11.90
CA GLN A 134 0.36 -10.51 12.39
C GLN A 134 0.67 -11.96 11.99
N ARG A 135 1.25 -12.19 10.81
CA ARG A 135 1.73 -13.52 10.41
C ARG A 135 2.99 -13.94 11.16
N GLU A 136 3.90 -13.01 11.43
CA GLU A 136 5.10 -13.26 12.24
C GLU A 136 4.74 -13.59 13.69
N ALA A 137 3.81 -12.85 14.30
CA ALA A 137 3.32 -13.12 15.65
C ALA A 137 2.63 -14.49 15.74
N ALA A 138 1.77 -14.83 14.77
CA ALA A 138 1.16 -16.14 14.70
C ALA A 138 2.19 -17.27 14.49
N GLY A 139 3.24 -17.04 13.68
CA GLY A 139 4.33 -17.99 13.51
C GLY A 139 5.18 -18.19 14.77
N ALA A 140 5.42 -17.12 15.53
CA ALA A 140 6.13 -17.16 16.80
C ALA A 140 5.33 -17.92 17.88
N GLU A 141 4.01 -17.69 17.96
CA GLU A 141 3.13 -18.44 18.86
C GLU A 141 3.04 -19.93 18.50
N LEU A 142 3.04 -20.27 17.20
CA LEU A 142 3.10 -21.66 16.75
C LEU A 142 4.42 -22.33 17.13
N ALA A 143 5.55 -21.63 16.96
CA ALA A 143 6.86 -22.14 17.34
C ALA A 143 6.97 -22.37 18.87
N ASP A 144 6.44 -21.43 19.66
CA ASP A 144 6.40 -21.55 21.13
C ASP A 144 5.48 -22.70 21.57
N GLY A 145 4.33 -22.87 20.90
CA GLY A 145 3.44 -24.02 21.09
C GLY A 145 4.14 -25.35 20.83
N VAL A 146 4.87 -25.48 19.71
CA VAL A 146 5.64 -26.69 19.36
C VAL A 146 6.74 -26.96 20.38
N LEU A 147 7.48 -25.94 20.82
CA LEU A 147 8.52 -26.06 21.86
C LEU A 147 7.94 -26.54 23.19
N LYS A 148 6.80 -26.00 23.61
CA LYS A 148 6.13 -26.40 24.85
C LYS A 148 5.58 -27.82 24.79
N LEU A 149 5.08 -28.25 23.62
CA LEU A 149 4.69 -29.64 23.37
C LEU A 149 5.89 -30.59 23.45
N ALA A 150 7.00 -30.27 22.78
CA ALA A 150 8.23 -31.06 22.83
C ALA A 150 8.80 -31.17 24.26
N GLN A 151 8.76 -30.08 25.04
CA GLN A 151 9.13 -30.09 26.45
C GLN A 151 8.19 -30.95 27.30
N SER A 152 6.88 -30.89 27.04
CA SER A 152 5.91 -31.72 27.77
C SER A 152 6.09 -33.21 27.48
N GLU A 153 6.45 -33.59 26.25
CA GLU A 153 6.74 -34.97 25.87
C GLU A 153 8.05 -35.48 26.50
N ALA A 154 9.08 -34.63 26.54
CA ALA A 154 10.33 -34.94 27.25
C ALA A 154 10.10 -35.10 28.77
N GLN A 155 9.24 -34.28 29.37
CA GLN A 155 8.90 -34.37 30.80
C GLN A 155 7.97 -35.55 31.13
N ALA A 156 7.13 -36.00 30.18
CA ALA A 156 6.25 -37.16 30.32
C ALA A 156 6.98 -38.51 30.19
N THR A 157 8.27 -38.48 29.86
CA THR A 157 9.16 -39.64 29.86
C THR A 157 9.98 -39.60 31.16
N VAL A 158 9.47 -40.29 32.19
CA VAL A 158 10.18 -40.40 33.48
C VAL A 158 11.07 -41.62 33.42
N ASP A 159 12.37 -41.43 33.66
CA ASP A 159 13.35 -42.51 33.65
C ASP A 159 13.23 -43.29 34.97
N ILE A 160 12.65 -44.49 34.89
CA ILE A 160 12.44 -45.36 36.05
C ILE A 160 13.71 -46.19 36.26
N PRO A 161 14.39 -46.08 37.41
CA PRO A 161 15.65 -46.79 37.65
C PRO A 161 15.46 -48.30 37.49
N GLY A 162 16.14 -48.88 36.48
CA GLY A 162 16.19 -50.33 36.23
C GLY A 162 15.35 -50.85 35.05
N ILE A 163 14.52 -50.02 34.38
CA ILE A 163 13.65 -50.48 33.27
C ILE A 163 13.83 -49.67 31.98
N GLY A 164 14.51 -48.51 32.04
CA GLY A 164 14.65 -47.59 30.89
C GLY A 164 13.41 -46.71 30.69
N PRO A 165 13.40 -45.81 29.70
CA PRO A 165 12.40 -44.74 29.58
C PRO A 165 11.00 -45.30 29.36
N ALA A 166 10.07 -44.97 30.27
CA ALA A 166 8.67 -45.40 30.20
C ALA A 166 7.73 -44.18 30.07
N ARG A 167 6.79 -44.25 29.12
CA ARG A 167 5.70 -43.26 29.01
C ARG A 167 4.65 -43.54 30.10
N MET A 168 4.24 -42.50 30.82
CA MET A 168 3.13 -42.65 31.77
C MET A 168 1.79 -42.78 31.01
N PRO A 169 0.97 -43.81 31.30
CA PRO A 169 -0.34 -43.96 30.67
C PRO A 169 -1.28 -42.84 31.14
N ALA A 170 -1.95 -42.20 30.19
CA ALA A 170 -3.01 -41.22 30.48
C ALA A 170 -4.20 -41.92 31.17
N PRO A 171 -4.90 -41.26 32.12
CA PRO A 171 -6.01 -41.88 32.82
C PRO A 171 -7.25 -41.90 31.91
N GLY A 172 -7.57 -43.06 31.33
CA GLY A 172 -8.79 -43.20 30.54
C GLY A 172 -9.03 -44.57 29.93
N TYR A 173 -9.76 -45.41 30.68
CA TYR A 173 -10.69 -46.46 30.24
C TYR A 173 -10.17 -47.76 29.59
N GLY A 174 -10.41 -48.87 30.30
CA GLY A 174 -11.01 -50.10 29.75
C GLY A 174 -10.12 -51.02 28.93
N ILE A 175 -9.78 -52.17 29.51
CA ILE A 175 -9.19 -53.33 28.85
C ILE A 175 -10.28 -54.00 28.00
N ASP A 176 -9.99 -54.27 26.73
CA ASP A 176 -10.45 -55.48 26.03
C ASP A 176 -9.32 -55.93 25.08
N GLU A 177 -8.98 -57.21 25.19
CA GLU A 177 -7.90 -57.90 24.49
C GLU A 177 -8.31 -58.26 23.05
N ASP A 178 -7.29 -58.49 22.21
CA ASP A 178 -7.30 -59.09 20.87
C ASP A 178 -7.64 -58.21 19.67
N GLU A 179 -6.66 -57.39 19.23
CA GLU A 179 -6.45 -57.08 17.82
C GLU A 179 -4.95 -56.79 17.57
N GLU A 180 -4.42 -57.26 16.44
CA GLU A 180 -3.00 -57.15 16.05
C GLU A 180 -2.41 -55.74 16.28
N PRO A 181 -1.11 -55.59 16.58
CA PRO A 181 -0.50 -54.28 16.77
C PRO A 181 -0.31 -53.57 15.42
N GLY A 182 -1.40 -53.11 14.81
CA GLY A 182 -1.37 -51.99 13.90
C GLY A 182 -0.88 -50.79 14.69
N LYS A 183 0.26 -50.20 14.30
CA LYS A 183 0.78 -48.96 14.88
C LYS A 183 -0.35 -47.94 15.00
N GLU A 184 -0.85 -47.72 16.21
CA GLU A 184 -1.72 -46.58 16.46
C GLU A 184 -0.92 -45.32 16.11
N PRO A 185 -1.44 -44.45 15.22
CA PRO A 185 -0.72 -43.27 14.81
C PRO A 185 -0.45 -42.40 16.03
N SER A 186 0.78 -41.87 16.10
CA SER A 186 1.20 -40.97 17.17
C SER A 186 0.18 -39.84 17.31
N ALA A 187 -0.09 -39.37 18.53
CA ALA A 187 -0.97 -38.21 18.76
C ALA A 187 -0.55 -37.00 17.88
N THR A 188 0.74 -36.90 17.57
CA THR A 188 1.33 -35.94 16.64
C THR A 188 0.85 -36.16 15.19
N GLU A 189 0.85 -37.40 14.70
CA GLU A 189 0.38 -37.73 13.35
C GLU A 189 -1.12 -37.47 13.22
N ARG A 190 -1.91 -37.82 14.24
CA ARG A 190 -3.36 -37.58 14.27
C ARG A 190 -3.69 -36.08 14.28
N TYR A 191 -2.88 -35.27 14.95
CA TYR A 191 -3.04 -33.81 14.97
C TYR A 191 -2.62 -33.16 13.64
N VAL A 192 -1.53 -33.63 13.03
CA VAL A 192 -1.09 -33.21 11.69
C VAL A 192 -2.14 -33.55 10.64
N GLU A 193 -2.75 -34.72 10.71
CA GLU A 193 -3.82 -35.13 9.80
C GLU A 193 -5.09 -34.28 9.96
N LEU A 194 -5.49 -33.98 11.19
CA LEU A 194 -6.61 -33.07 11.49
C LEU A 194 -6.37 -31.65 10.94
N LEU A 195 -5.15 -31.14 11.05
CA LEU A 195 -4.74 -29.84 10.49
C LEU A 195 -4.73 -29.85 8.97
N HIS A 196 -4.23 -30.92 8.36
CA HIS A 196 -4.18 -31.07 6.91
C HIS A 196 -5.59 -31.12 6.30
N ARG A 197 -6.51 -31.86 6.94
CA ARG A 197 -7.91 -31.93 6.52
C ARG A 197 -8.63 -30.58 6.65
N ARG A 198 -8.27 -29.75 7.64
CA ARG A 198 -8.91 -28.44 7.87
C ARG A 198 -8.39 -27.33 6.96
N THR A 199 -7.21 -27.51 6.35
CA THR A 199 -6.58 -26.52 5.46
C THR A 199 -6.86 -26.76 3.98
N MET A 200 -7.38 -27.94 3.60
CA MET A 200 -7.80 -28.26 2.24
C MET A 200 -9.31 -28.05 1.96
N MET A 201 -10.08 -27.61 2.97
CA MET A 201 -11.41 -26.99 2.77
C MET A 201 -11.26 -25.47 2.72
#